data_AF-A0A060CL24-F1
#
_entry.id   AF-A0A060CL24-F1
#
_cell.length_a   1.000
_cell.length_b   1.000
_cell.length_c   1.000
_cell.angle_alpha   90.00
_cell.angle_beta   90.00
_cell.angle_gamma   90.00
#
_symmetry.space_group_name_H-M   'P 1'
#
loop_
_entity.id
_entity.type
_entity.pdbx_description
1 polymer ?
#
loop_
_entity_poly.entity_id
_entity_poly.type
_entity_poly.pdbx_seq_one_letter_code
_entity_poly.pdbx_strand_id
1 'polypeptide(L)'
;MAVATTHDLPTLRGYWESGDLTLGKTLGLYPDEDVLRGLYQDRELAKQGLLDALHKHGCLPKRAGHKASLMSMTPTLNRGLQRYIA
;
A
#
# COMPACT_ATOMS: atom_id res chain seq x y z
N MET A 1 -8.42 13.74 13.71
CA MET A 1 -7.32 14.05 12.79
C MET A 1 -7.09 12.83 11.91
N ALA A 2 -7.04 12.98 10.59
CA ALA A 2 -6.73 11.89 9.67
C ALA A 2 -5.27 11.99 9.21
N VAL A 3 -4.54 10.88 9.20
CA VAL A 3 -3.15 10.78 8.74
C VAL A 3 -2.98 9.54 7.87
N ALA A 4 -2.14 9.61 6.84
CA ALA A 4 -1.91 8.49 5.91
C ALA A 4 -0.98 7.42 6.50
N THR A 5 -0.02 7.85 7.32
CA THR A 5 0.97 7.01 8.01
C THR A 5 1.52 7.78 9.21
N THR A 6 2.30 7.13 10.05
CA THR A 6 3.01 7.72 11.21
C THR A 6 4.50 7.42 11.13
N HIS A 7 5.27 7.83 12.14
CA HIS A 7 6.71 7.56 12.18
C HIS A 7 7.05 6.08 12.41
N ASP A 8 6.13 5.28 12.95
CA ASP A 8 6.30 3.84 13.18
C ASP A 8 5.87 2.98 11.98
N LEU A 9 5.22 3.59 10.98
CA LEU A 9 4.60 2.89 9.86
C LEU A 9 5.35 3.19 8.55
N PRO A 10 5.24 2.31 7.54
CA PRO A 10 5.86 2.58 6.25
C PRO A 10 5.31 3.87 5.62
N THR A 11 6.16 4.54 4.86
CA THR A 11 5.70 5.58 3.93
C THR A 11 4.69 5.00 2.92
N LEU A 12 3.92 5.84 2.23
CA LEU A 12 3.01 5.36 1.18
C LEU A 12 3.71 4.49 0.14
N ARG A 13 4.94 4.85 -0.26
CA ARG A 13 5.76 4.03 -1.17
C ARG A 13 6.15 2.71 -0.50
N GLY A 14 6.69 2.76 0.71
CA GLY A 14 7.10 1.57 1.45
C GLY A 14 5.95 0.58 1.64
N TYR A 15 4.76 1.07 1.95
CA TYR A 15 3.56 0.25 2.08
C TYR A 15 3.20 -0.42 0.75
N TRP A 16 3.15 0.37 -0.33
CA TRP A 16 2.71 -0.11 -1.64
C TRP A 16 3.67 -1.12 -2.27
N GLU A 17 4.97 -0.96 -2.01
CA GLU A 17 6.04 -1.84 -2.49
C GLU A 17 6.38 -2.96 -1.47
N SER A 18 5.65 -3.05 -0.35
CA SER A 18 5.91 -4.01 0.74
C SER A 18 7.36 -3.98 1.24
N GLY A 19 7.96 -2.77 1.25
CA GLY A 19 9.33 -2.53 1.66
C GLY A 19 9.54 -2.75 3.15
N ASP A 20 8.53 -2.49 3.98
CA ASP A 20 8.54 -2.79 5.41
C ASP A 20 8.65 -4.29 5.71
N LEU A 21 7.93 -5.11 4.94
CA LEU A 21 8.00 -6.57 5.08
C LEU A 21 9.35 -7.11 4.62
N THR A 22 9.84 -6.63 3.48
CA THR A 22 11.12 -7.06 2.90
C THR A 22 12.31 -6.64 3.78
N LEU A 23 12.31 -5.40 4.26
CA LEU A 23 13.35 -4.90 5.16
C LEU A 23 13.26 -5.57 6.53
N GLY A 24 12.05 -5.73 7.08
CA GLY A 24 11.84 -6.44 8.34
C GLY A 24 12.34 -7.89 8.29
N LYS A 25 12.14 -8.59 7.16
CA LYS A 25 12.72 -9.92 6.94
C LYS A 25 14.24 -9.88 6.99
N THR A 26 14.84 -8.92 6.27
CA THR A 26 16.31 -8.76 6.21
C THR A 26 16.93 -8.50 7.59
N LEU A 27 16.19 -7.81 8.46
CA LEU A 27 16.61 -7.49 9.82
C LEU A 27 16.21 -8.57 10.86
N GLY A 28 15.60 -9.68 10.44
CA GLY A 28 15.23 -10.79 11.33
C GLY A 28 13.95 -10.56 12.14
N LEU A 29 13.10 -9.59 11.78
CA LEU A 29 11.83 -9.31 12.48
C LEU A 29 10.74 -10.35 12.17
N TYR A 30 10.86 -11.04 11.03
CA TYR A 30 9.93 -12.08 10.59
C TYR A 30 10.66 -13.42 10.42
N PRO A 31 10.96 -14.12 11.53
CA PRO A 31 11.65 -15.41 11.47
C PRO A 31 10.77 -16.55 10.96
N ASP A 32 9.45 -16.40 11.03
CA ASP A 32 8.46 -17.36 10.52
C ASP A 32 8.03 -16.96 9.09
N GLU A 33 8.38 -17.81 8.12
CA GLU A 33 8.11 -17.58 6.70
C GLU A 33 6.65 -17.77 6.31
N ASP A 34 5.88 -18.58 7.04
CA ASP A 34 4.46 -18.78 6.75
C ASP A 34 3.65 -17.58 7.25
N VAL A 35 4.01 -17.02 8.42
CA VAL A 35 3.47 -15.75 8.89
C VAL A 35 3.82 -14.62 7.92
N LEU A 36 5.09 -14.51 7.50
CA LEU A 36 5.50 -13.48 6.56
C LEU A 36 4.74 -13.58 5.22
N ARG A 37 4.53 -14.80 4.72
CA ARG A 37 3.74 -15.03 3.50
C ARG A 37 2.30 -14.56 3.66
N GLY A 38 1.69 -14.80 4.83
CA GLY A 38 0.38 -14.27 5.19
C GLY A 38 0.34 -12.74 5.13
N LEU A 39 1.33 -12.07 5.71
CA LEU A 39 1.43 -10.59 5.67
C LEU A 39 1.51 -10.03 4.24
N TYR A 40 2.25 -10.69 3.34
CA TYR A 40 2.27 -10.29 1.92
C TYR A 40 0.91 -10.47 1.24
N GLN A 41 0.20 -11.58 1.51
CA GLN A 41 -1.13 -11.82 0.94
C GLN A 41 -2.14 -10.78 1.43
N ASP A 42 -2.15 -10.51 2.73
CA ASP A 42 -3.00 -9.48 3.34
C ASP A 42 -2.68 -8.10 2.78
N ARG A 43 -1.40 -7.79 2.57
CA ARG A 43 -0.97 -6.54 1.95
C ARG A 43 -1.50 -6.36 0.54
N GLU A 44 -1.46 -7.40 -0.30
CA GLU A 44 -1.98 -7.31 -1.67
C GLU A 44 -3.50 -7.14 -1.69
N LEU A 45 -4.24 -7.83 -0.81
CA LEU A 45 -5.68 -7.64 -0.65
C LEU A 45 -6.01 -6.21 -0.19
N ALA A 46 -5.29 -5.70 0.80
CA ALA A 46 -5.48 -4.34 1.29
C ALA A 46 -5.15 -3.28 0.23
N LYS A 47 -4.07 -3.47 -0.54
CA LYS A 47 -3.72 -2.60 -1.68
C LYS A 47 -4.82 -2.58 -2.73
N GLN A 48 -5.40 -3.73 -3.07
CA GLN A 48 -6.49 -3.81 -4.02
C GLN A 48 -7.74 -3.10 -3.50
N GLY A 49 -8.16 -3.37 -2.27
CA GLY A 49 -9.32 -2.70 -1.67
C GLY A 49 -9.15 -1.18 -1.58
N LEU A 50 -7.94 -0.71 -1.26
CA LEU A 50 -7.62 0.71 -1.24
C LEU A 50 -7.71 1.32 -2.65
N LEU A 51 -7.16 0.66 -3.67
CA LEU A 51 -7.26 1.11 -5.06
C LEU A 51 -8.71 1.23 -5.53
N ASP A 52 -9.54 0.24 -5.19
CA ASP A 52 -10.96 0.23 -5.52
C ASP A 52 -11.69 1.41 -4.85
N ALA A 53 -11.38 1.68 -3.58
CA ALA A 53 -11.92 2.83 -2.85
C ALA A 53 -11.49 4.16 -3.49
N LEU A 54 -10.23 4.30 -3.89
CA LEU A 54 -9.74 5.51 -4.56
C LEU A 54 -10.47 5.78 -5.87
N HIS A 55 -10.79 4.75 -6.66
CA HIS A 55 -11.60 4.90 -7.87
C HIS A 55 -13.05 5.23 -7.54
N LYS A 56 -13.65 4.51 -6.59
CA LYS A 56 -15.04 4.71 -6.15
C LYS A 56 -15.31 6.13 -5.68
N HIS A 57 -14.36 6.73 -4.96
CA HIS A 57 -14.48 8.08 -4.42
C HIS A 57 -13.88 9.16 -5.33
N GLY A 58 -13.50 8.81 -6.57
CA GLY A 58 -13.03 9.79 -7.56
C GLY A 58 -11.66 10.41 -7.26
N CYS A 59 -10.86 9.78 -6.40
CA CYS A 59 -9.52 10.26 -6.03
C CYS A 59 -8.48 9.99 -7.13
N LEU A 60 -8.79 9.10 -8.09
CA LEU A 60 -7.96 8.76 -9.23
C LEU A 60 -8.65 9.10 -10.57
N PRO A 61 -7.88 9.44 -11.61
CA PRO A 61 -8.43 9.57 -12.95
C PRO A 61 -8.86 8.19 -13.50
N LYS A 62 -9.93 8.16 -14.30
CA LYS A 62 -10.49 6.90 -14.88
C LYS A 62 -9.48 6.06 -15.67
N ARG A 63 -8.42 6.68 -16.21
CA ARG A 63 -7.34 6.00 -16.94
C ARG A 63 -6.32 5.27 -16.06
N ALA A 64 -6.34 5.49 -14.74
CA ALA A 64 -5.46 4.76 -13.84
C ALA A 64 -5.86 3.28 -13.81
N GLY A 65 -4.87 2.40 -13.63
CA GLY A 65 -5.10 0.96 -13.54
C GLY A 65 -6.04 0.61 -12.37
N HIS A 66 -6.70 -0.54 -12.47
CA HIS A 66 -7.63 -1.06 -11.46
C HIS A 66 -7.13 -2.36 -10.81
N LYS A 67 -5.91 -2.80 -11.13
CA LYS A 67 -5.30 -4.00 -10.54
C LYS A 67 -4.02 -3.59 -9.80
N ALA A 68 -4.08 -3.57 -8.48
CA ALA A 68 -3.02 -3.03 -7.63
C ALA A 68 -1.69 -3.78 -7.77
N SER A 69 -1.74 -5.11 -7.94
CA SER A 69 -0.54 -5.94 -8.13
C SER A 69 0.23 -5.66 -9.43
N LEU A 70 -0.38 -4.96 -10.40
CA LEU A 70 0.27 -4.54 -11.65
C LEU A 70 0.70 -3.07 -11.62
N MET A 71 0.57 -2.40 -10.48
CA MET A 71 0.84 -0.97 -10.34
C MET A 71 1.96 -0.74 -9.33
N SER A 72 3.03 -0.07 -9.77
CA SER A 72 4.01 0.53 -8.87
C SER A 72 3.53 1.88 -8.33
N MET A 73 4.20 2.40 -7.30
CA MET A 73 3.89 3.72 -6.78
C MET A 73 4.23 4.80 -7.83
N THR A 74 3.22 5.62 -8.18
CA THR A 74 3.35 6.75 -9.12
C THR A 74 2.93 8.06 -8.48
N PRO A 75 3.32 9.23 -9.02
CA PRO A 75 2.83 10.52 -8.54
C PRO A 75 1.30 10.64 -8.53
N THR A 76 0.63 10.01 -9.51
CA THR A 76 -0.85 10.00 -9.59
C THR A 76 -1.46 9.21 -8.43
N LEU A 77 -0.95 8.00 -8.17
CA LEU A 77 -1.42 7.17 -7.06
C LEU A 77 -1.12 7.82 -5.70
N ASN A 78 0.09 8.35 -5.54
CA ASN A 78 0.53 9.03 -4.32
C ASN A 78 -0.39 10.20 -3.96
N ARG A 79 -0.74 11.05 -4.95
CA ARG A 79 -1.68 12.15 -4.75
C ARG A 79 -3.10 11.64 -4.48
N GLY A 80 -3.53 10.57 -5.15
CA GLY A 80 -4.84 9.96 -4.92
C GLY A 80 -5.02 9.51 -3.47
N LEU A 81 -4.01 8.84 -2.91
CA LEU A 81 -3.99 8.39 -1.52
C LEU A 81 -4.11 9.54 -0.52
N GLN A 82 -3.40 10.65 -0.75
CA GLN A 82 -3.50 11.84 0.11
C GLN A 82 -4.85 12.53 -0.01
N ARG A 83 -5.42 12.59 -1.23
CA ARG A 83 -6.76 13.16 -1.47
C ARG A 83 -7.88 12.38 -0.81
N TYR A 84 -7.69 11.08 -0.58
CA TYR A 84 -8.71 10.23 0.02
C TYR A 84 -8.98 10.56 1.50
N ILE A 85 -7.99 11.15 2.18
CA ILE A 85 -8.06 11.50 3.60
C ILE A 85 -8.10 13.01 3.86
N ALA A 86 -8.08 13.81 2.78
CA ALA A 86 -8.12 15.28 2.83
C ALA A 86 -9.57 15.78 2.90
#